data_AF-A0A0C9UHD1-F1
#
_entry.id   AF-A0A0C9UHD1-F1
#
_cell.length_a   1.000
_cell.length_b   1.000
_cell.length_c   1.000
_cell.angle_alpha   90.00
_cell.angle_beta   90.00
_cell.angle_gamma   90.00
#
_symmetry.space_group_name_H-M   'P 1'
#
loop_
_entity.id
_entity.type
_entity.pdbx_description
1 polymer ?
#
loop_
_entity_poly.entity_id
_entity_poly.type
_entity_poly.pdbx_seq_one_letter_code
_entity_poly.pdbx_strand_id
1 'polypeptide(L)'
;KVAGELYQWLDEANKIHIDSVRSNPKAIWDKLKAVHSKSAPNSRFNSLSDLFSIHLKDDETLSALSAHIEGAMQKVTSLHPATGYDISKLDEELTIMAMIRALPRKEYGSFISSVLLLTKLSKDSVLEVFCTEETQ
;
A
#
# COMPACT_ATOMS: atom_id res chain seq x y z
N LYS A 1 14.22 -28.51 -9.95
CA LYS A 1 13.17 -28.62 -10.99
C LYS A 1 12.19 -27.45 -10.91
N VAL A 2 11.55 -27.22 -9.75
CA VAL A 2 10.60 -26.10 -9.51
C VAL A 2 11.16 -24.68 -9.79
N ALA A 3 12.43 -24.42 -9.49
CA ALA A 3 13.04 -23.08 -9.69
C ALA A 3 13.11 -22.65 -11.18
N GLY A 4 13.41 -23.60 -12.06
CA GLY A 4 13.54 -23.35 -13.49
C GLY A 4 12.18 -23.15 -14.17
N GLU A 5 11.15 -23.85 -13.70
CA GLU A 5 9.77 -23.71 -14.19
C GLU A 5 9.17 -22.35 -13.76
N LEU A 6 9.40 -21.91 -12.52
CA LEU A 6 8.97 -20.59 -12.05
C LEU A 6 9.62 -19.43 -12.84
N TYR A 7 10.91 -19.56 -13.18
CA TYR A 7 11.62 -18.54 -13.97
C TYR A 7 11.07 -18.42 -15.39
N GLN A 8 10.66 -19.53 -16.01
CA GLN A 8 10.09 -19.53 -17.37
C GLN A 8 8.73 -18.83 -17.46
N TRP A 9 7.96 -18.82 -16.37
CA TRP A 9 6.62 -18.22 -16.32
C TRP A 9 6.61 -16.71 -16.05
N LEU A 10 7.76 -16.11 -15.76
CA LEU A 10 7.87 -14.68 -15.49
C LEU A 10 8.07 -13.89 -16.79
N ASP A 11 7.63 -12.63 -16.81
CA ASP A 11 7.90 -11.73 -17.93
C ASP A 11 9.39 -11.32 -17.97
N GLU A 12 9.86 -10.84 -19.12
CA GLU A 12 11.27 -10.43 -19.29
C GLU A 12 11.65 -9.26 -18.37
N ALA A 13 10.69 -8.41 -18.00
CA ALA A 13 10.92 -7.30 -17.09
C ALA A 13 11.28 -7.77 -15.66
N ASN A 14 10.60 -8.80 -15.14
CA ASN A 14 10.85 -9.34 -13.80
C ASN A 14 12.02 -10.32 -13.79
N LYS A 15 12.31 -11.02 -14.90
CA LYS A 15 13.47 -11.90 -15.05
C LYS A 15 14.79 -11.18 -14.77
N ILE A 16 14.94 -9.93 -15.21
CA ILE A 16 16.13 -9.09 -14.96
C ILE A 16 16.41 -8.97 -13.46
N HIS A 17 15.37 -8.89 -12.63
CA HIS A 17 15.52 -8.70 -11.19
C HIS A 17 15.90 -9.98 -10.43
N ILE A 18 15.65 -11.16 -10.98
CA ILE A 18 15.80 -12.45 -10.27
C ILE A 18 16.92 -13.35 -10.81
N ASP A 19 17.67 -12.86 -11.80
CA ASP A 19 18.66 -13.67 -12.51
C ASP A 19 19.76 -14.21 -11.59
N SER A 20 20.14 -13.43 -10.57
CA SER A 20 21.12 -13.82 -9.57
C SER A 20 20.65 -14.87 -8.55
N VAL A 21 19.34 -15.19 -8.51
CA VAL A 21 18.74 -16.12 -7.53
C VAL A 21 17.99 -17.29 -8.18
N ARG A 22 18.20 -17.52 -9.49
CA ARG A 22 17.48 -18.49 -10.34
C ARG A 22 17.46 -19.93 -9.81
N SER A 23 18.42 -20.33 -8.98
CA SER A 23 18.52 -21.70 -8.45
C SER A 23 17.74 -21.94 -7.16
N ASN A 24 17.26 -20.89 -6.49
CA ASN A 24 16.58 -20.99 -5.20
C ASN A 24 15.13 -20.49 -5.30
N PRO A 25 14.12 -21.37 -5.33
CA PRO A 25 12.70 -21.00 -5.43
C PRO A 25 12.23 -20.05 -4.34
N LYS A 26 12.73 -20.22 -3.11
CA LYS A 26 12.39 -19.34 -1.97
C LYS A 26 12.97 -17.95 -2.19
N ALA A 27 14.20 -17.85 -2.68
CA ALA A 27 14.83 -16.57 -2.98
C ALA A 27 14.18 -15.86 -4.19
N ILE A 28 13.75 -16.61 -5.22
CA ILE A 28 12.93 -16.05 -6.32
C ILE A 28 11.64 -15.48 -5.75
N TRP A 29 10.93 -16.24 -4.91
CA TRP A 29 9.67 -15.80 -4.31
C TRP A 29 9.86 -14.59 -3.40
N ASP A 30 10.89 -14.57 -2.54
CA ASP A 30 11.18 -13.45 -1.65
C ASP A 30 11.58 -12.20 -2.44
N LYS A 31 12.27 -12.35 -3.57
CA LYS A 31 12.66 -11.22 -4.43
C LYS A 31 11.50 -10.71 -5.27
N LEU A 32 10.65 -11.58 -5.80
CA LEU A 32 9.38 -11.19 -6.42
C LEU A 32 8.46 -10.52 -5.40
N LYS A 33 8.41 -11.02 -4.17
CA LYS A 33 7.72 -10.36 -3.05
C LYS A 33 8.36 -9.01 -2.76
N ALA A 34 9.69 -8.85 -2.77
CA ALA A 34 10.30 -7.54 -2.59
C ALA A 34 9.99 -6.56 -3.75
N VAL A 35 9.97 -7.04 -5.00
CA VAL A 35 9.72 -6.23 -6.21
C VAL A 35 8.24 -5.86 -6.36
N HIS A 36 7.33 -6.80 -6.09
CA HIS A 36 5.89 -6.67 -6.28
C HIS A 36 5.11 -6.41 -4.98
N SER A 37 5.59 -6.87 -3.84
CA SER A 37 5.08 -6.50 -2.51
C SER A 37 5.74 -5.24 -1.97
N LYS A 38 5.88 -4.23 -2.84
CA LYS A 38 5.52 -2.89 -2.40
C LYS A 38 4.07 -3.05 -1.86
N SER A 39 3.75 -3.33 -0.60
CA SER A 39 3.95 -2.48 0.59
C SER A 39 4.34 -1.05 0.26
N ALA A 40 3.87 -0.55 -0.89
CA ALA A 40 3.88 0.86 -1.21
C ALA A 40 3.02 1.48 -0.09
N PRO A 41 3.50 2.54 0.55
CA PRO A 41 2.67 3.33 1.45
C PRO A 41 1.27 3.59 0.86
N ASN A 42 1.17 3.72 -0.46
CA ASN A 42 -0.08 3.85 -1.22
C ASN A 42 -1.03 2.65 -1.06
N SER A 43 -0.53 1.40 -1.09
CA SER A 43 -1.37 0.21 -0.89
C SER A 43 -1.92 0.12 0.53
N ARG A 44 -1.12 0.52 1.52
CA ARG A 44 -1.56 0.61 2.93
C ARG A 44 -2.56 1.75 3.12
N PHE A 45 -2.27 2.93 2.57
CA PHE A 45 -3.19 4.07 2.52
C PHE A 45 -4.53 3.68 1.90
N ASN A 46 -4.52 3.01 0.75
CA ASN A 46 -5.74 2.56 0.09
C ASN A 46 -6.52 1.56 0.95
N SER A 47 -5.85 0.61 1.57
CA SER A 47 -6.53 -0.38 2.43
C SER A 47 -7.12 0.24 3.70
N LEU A 48 -6.43 1.22 4.30
CA LEU A 48 -6.97 2.03 5.40
C LEU A 48 -8.15 2.88 4.92
N SER A 49 -8.04 3.48 3.73
CA SER A 49 -9.13 4.25 3.12
C SER A 49 -10.36 3.39 2.86
N ASP A 50 -10.18 2.18 2.33
CA ASP A 50 -11.25 1.21 2.09
C ASP A 50 -11.94 0.86 3.41
N LEU A 51 -11.16 0.50 4.44
CA LEU A 51 -11.64 0.18 5.80
C LEU A 51 -12.54 1.31 6.35
N PHE A 52 -12.07 2.55 6.33
CA PHE A 52 -12.82 3.70 6.85
C PHE A 52 -13.96 4.18 5.92
N SER A 53 -14.08 3.61 4.72
CA SER A 53 -15.19 3.90 3.80
C SER A 53 -16.33 2.87 3.90
N ILE A 54 -16.12 1.81 4.69
CA ILE A 54 -17.16 0.81 4.96
C ILE A 54 -18.32 1.47 5.68
N HIS A 55 -19.52 1.25 5.14
CA HIS A 55 -20.79 1.63 5.73
C HIS A 55 -21.78 0.48 5.52
N LEU A 56 -22.77 0.39 6.41
CA LEU A 56 -23.85 -0.58 6.30
C LEU A 56 -24.63 -0.34 4.99
N LYS A 57 -24.81 -1.40 4.20
CA LYS A 57 -25.63 -1.37 2.98
C LYS A 57 -27.08 -1.77 3.27
N ASP A 58 -28.00 -1.34 2.41
CA ASP A 58 -29.44 -1.63 2.56
C ASP A 58 -29.77 -3.13 2.56
N ASP A 59 -28.94 -3.96 1.93
CA ASP A 59 -29.09 -5.41 1.80
C ASP A 59 -28.14 -6.21 2.71
N GLU A 60 -27.43 -5.55 3.62
CA GLU A 60 -26.40 -6.16 4.48
C GLU A 60 -26.89 -6.33 5.92
N THR A 61 -26.60 -7.50 6.51
CA THR A 61 -26.86 -7.74 7.93
C THR A 61 -25.70 -7.24 8.79
N LEU A 62 -25.95 -6.93 10.06
CA LEU A 62 -24.87 -6.53 10.99
C LEU A 62 -23.76 -7.58 11.11
N SER A 63 -24.09 -8.87 11.05
CA SER A 63 -23.07 -9.93 11.08
C SER A 63 -22.22 -9.96 9.80
N ALA A 64 -22.81 -9.69 8.64
CA ALA A 64 -22.07 -9.58 7.39
C ALA A 64 -21.16 -8.35 7.40
N LEU A 65 -21.65 -7.22 7.92
CA LEU A 65 -20.86 -6.00 8.10
C LEU A 65 -19.65 -6.26 9.03
N SER A 66 -19.84 -6.95 10.16
CA SER A 66 -18.75 -7.31 11.06
C SER A 66 -17.67 -8.14 10.36
N ALA A 67 -18.07 -9.18 9.61
CA ALA A 67 -17.13 -10.00 8.85
C ALA A 67 -16.38 -9.19 7.77
N HIS A 68 -17.05 -8.24 7.13
CA HIS A 68 -16.45 -7.36 6.14
C HIS A 68 -15.40 -6.42 6.77
N ILE A 69 -15.70 -5.82 7.92
CA ILE A 69 -14.75 -4.97 8.67
C ILE A 69 -13.53 -5.79 9.11
N GLU A 70 -13.74 -7.00 9.62
CA GLU A 70 -12.64 -7.90 10.01
C GLU A 70 -11.77 -8.26 8.80
N GLY A 71 -12.36 -8.60 7.66
CA GLY A 71 -11.62 -8.89 6.43
C GLY A 71 -10.83 -7.68 5.91
N ALA A 72 -11.41 -6.48 5.99
CA ALA A 72 -10.72 -5.25 5.63
C ALA A 72 -9.52 -4.97 6.57
N MET A 73 -9.67 -5.20 7.88
CA MET A 73 -8.58 -5.07 8.83
C MET A 73 -7.48 -6.12 8.62
N GLN A 74 -7.84 -7.35 8.27
CA GLN A 74 -6.87 -8.38 7.89
C GLN A 74 -6.07 -7.95 6.65
N LYS A 75 -6.72 -7.30 5.67
CA LYS A 75 -6.03 -6.75 4.51
C LYS A 75 -5.05 -5.65 4.91
N VAL A 76 -5.44 -4.70 5.76
CA VAL A 76 -4.55 -3.65 6.29
C VAL A 76 -3.32 -4.27 6.97
N THR A 77 -3.55 -5.19 7.91
CA THR A 77 -2.46 -5.82 8.67
C THR A 77 -1.56 -6.72 7.82
N SER A 78 -2.10 -7.38 6.78
CA SER A 78 -1.31 -8.19 5.84
C SER A 78 -0.29 -7.37 5.02
N LEU A 79 -0.52 -6.06 4.90
CA LEU A 79 0.36 -5.15 4.16
C LEU A 79 1.43 -4.50 5.04
N HIS A 80 1.35 -4.66 6.37
CA HIS A 80 2.38 -4.15 7.27
C HIS A 80 3.75 -4.79 6.95
N PRO A 81 4.84 -4.01 7.00
CA PRO A 81 6.18 -4.57 6.97
C PRO A 81 6.36 -5.65 8.03
N ALA A 82 6.99 -6.77 7.66
CA ALA A 82 7.22 -7.90 8.57
C ALA A 82 8.09 -7.54 9.78
N THR A 83 8.84 -6.44 9.70
CA THR A 83 9.74 -5.95 10.76
C THR A 83 9.65 -4.43 10.85
N GLY A 84 9.67 -3.89 12.08
CA GLY A 84 9.77 -2.45 12.30
C GLY A 84 8.47 -1.67 12.09
N TYR A 85 7.31 -2.33 12.08
CA TYR A 85 6.00 -1.68 12.13
C TYR A 85 5.50 -1.66 13.58
N ASP A 86 5.62 -0.51 14.24
CA ASP A 86 5.14 -0.28 15.60
C ASP A 86 3.94 0.69 15.59
N ILE A 87 3.41 0.97 16.79
CA ILE A 87 2.28 1.91 16.93
C ILE A 87 2.63 3.32 16.44
N SER A 88 3.90 3.75 16.61
CA SER A 88 4.38 5.05 16.13
C SER A 88 4.30 5.16 14.61
N LYS A 89 4.59 4.06 13.90
CA LYS A 89 4.45 3.99 12.43
C LYS A 89 2.99 4.02 11.99
N LEU A 90 2.10 3.37 12.74
CA LEU A 90 0.67 3.47 12.50
C LEU A 90 0.16 4.91 12.71
N ASP A 91 0.56 5.57 13.80
CA ASP A 91 0.20 6.97 14.08
C ASP A 91 0.69 7.92 12.97
N GLU A 92 1.90 7.70 12.46
CA GLU A 92 2.44 8.44 11.32
C GLU A 92 1.59 8.24 10.05
N GLU A 93 1.22 7.01 9.73
CA GLU A 93 0.37 6.69 8.57
C GLU A 93 -1.03 7.29 8.69
N LEU A 94 -1.65 7.22 9.87
CA LEU A 94 -2.95 7.84 10.15
C LEU A 94 -2.88 9.37 10.03
N THR A 95 -1.78 9.98 10.49
CA THR A 95 -1.56 11.44 10.34
C THR A 95 -1.50 11.83 8.87
N ILE A 96 -0.69 11.13 8.07
CA ILE A 96 -0.60 11.36 6.62
C ILE A 96 -1.96 11.16 5.95
N MET A 97 -2.70 10.13 6.36
CA MET A 97 -4.03 9.85 5.84
C MET A 97 -5.01 10.99 6.11
N ALA A 98 -5.01 11.52 7.33
CA ALA A 98 -5.83 12.66 7.70
C ALA A 98 -5.45 13.91 6.89
N MET A 99 -4.15 14.18 6.70
CA MET A 99 -3.68 15.31 5.88
C MET A 99 -4.22 15.24 4.45
N ILE A 100 -4.09 14.08 3.78
CA ILE A 100 -4.54 13.92 2.40
C ILE A 100 -6.08 13.95 2.30
N ARG A 101 -6.80 13.37 3.26
CA ARG A 101 -8.28 13.35 3.27
C ARG A 101 -8.89 14.71 3.60
N ALA A 102 -8.17 15.58 4.31
CA ALA A 102 -8.64 16.93 4.62
C ALA A 102 -8.69 17.85 3.40
N LEU A 103 -7.98 17.51 2.31
CA LEU A 103 -7.95 18.32 1.10
C LEU A 103 -9.28 18.22 0.31
N PRO A 104 -9.87 19.35 -0.11
CA PRO A 104 -11.03 19.36 -0.99
C PRO A 104 -10.72 18.68 -2.33
N ARG A 105 -11.30 17.51 -2.58
CA ARG A 105 -11.03 16.73 -3.82
C ARG A 105 -11.33 17.48 -5.11
N LYS A 106 -12.27 18.42 -5.10
CA LYS A 106 -12.63 19.22 -6.27
C LYS A 106 -11.51 20.18 -6.68
N GLU A 107 -10.77 20.70 -5.71
CA GLU A 107 -9.72 21.70 -5.92
C GLU A 107 -8.34 21.04 -6.03
N TYR A 108 -8.08 20.04 -5.19
CA TYR A 108 -6.77 19.39 -5.07
C TYR A 108 -6.70 17.99 -5.69
N GLY A 109 -7.64 17.61 -6.56
CA GLY A 109 -7.72 16.22 -7.08
C GLY A 109 -6.45 15.74 -7.79
N SER A 110 -5.85 16.59 -8.62
CA SER A 110 -4.59 16.29 -9.32
C SER A 110 -3.41 16.22 -8.34
N PHE A 111 -3.37 17.12 -7.36
CA PHE A 111 -2.36 17.15 -6.31
C PHE A 111 -2.43 15.91 -5.39
N ILE A 112 -3.63 15.54 -4.93
CA ILE A 112 -3.84 14.31 -4.15
C ILE A 112 -3.32 13.10 -4.94
N SER A 113 -3.59 13.05 -6.25
CA SER A 113 -3.11 11.97 -7.11
C SER A 113 -1.58 11.95 -7.22
N SER A 114 -0.91 13.11 -7.31
CA SER A 114 0.55 13.17 -7.35
C SER A 114 1.20 12.77 -6.03
N VAL A 115 0.63 13.19 -4.89
CA VAL A 115 1.07 12.79 -3.54
C VAL A 115 0.96 11.27 -3.36
N LEU A 116 -0.13 10.66 -3.82
CA LEU A 116 -0.34 9.21 -3.79
C LEU A 116 0.53 8.43 -4.79
N LEU A 117 1.35 9.08 -5.61
CA LEU A 117 2.33 8.42 -6.49
C LEU A 117 3.75 8.47 -5.91
N LEU A 118 3.96 9.13 -4.78
CA LEU A 118 5.27 9.20 -4.13
C LEU A 118 5.77 7.80 -3.76
N THR A 119 7.05 7.54 -4.05
CA THR A 119 7.70 6.25 -3.77
C THR A 119 7.92 6.04 -2.28
N LYS A 120 8.02 7.12 -1.51
CA LYS A 120 8.12 7.14 -0.06
C LYS A 120 7.14 8.18 0.46
N LEU A 121 6.18 7.72 1.26
CA LEU A 121 5.20 8.57 1.91
C LEU A 121 5.58 8.63 3.40
N SER A 122 6.21 9.73 3.81
CA SER A 122 6.45 10.07 5.22
C SER A 122 5.81 11.41 5.55
N LYS A 123 5.63 11.70 6.83
CA LYS A 123 5.03 12.97 7.24
C LYS A 123 5.79 14.18 6.66
N ASP A 124 7.12 14.15 6.75
CA ASP A 124 7.97 15.22 6.25
C ASP A 124 7.85 15.41 4.73
N SER A 125 7.79 14.32 3.96
CA SER A 125 7.65 14.41 2.50
C SER A 125 6.30 15.00 2.10
N VAL A 126 5.24 14.71 2.87
CA VAL A 126 3.89 15.25 2.62
C VAL A 126 3.84 16.73 2.96
N LEU A 127 4.46 17.16 4.06
CA LEU A 127 4.57 18.58 4.41
C LEU A 127 5.34 19.37 3.36
N GLU A 128 6.44 18.82 2.84
CA GLU A 128 7.24 19.46 1.79
C GLU A 128 6.44 19.68 0.49
N VAL A 129 5.71 18.67 0.03
CA VAL A 129 4.86 18.82 -1.17
C VAL A 129 3.67 19.74 -0.92
N PHE A 130 3.11 19.79 0.29
CA PHE A 130 2.06 20.77 0.65
C PHE A 130 2.59 22.20 0.56
N CYS A 131 3.75 22.48 1.16
CA CYS A 131 4.37 23.80 1.06
C CYS A 131 4.69 24.18 -0.39
N THR A 132 5.11 23.21 -1.21
CA THR A 132 5.37 23.44 -2.63
C THR A 132 4.10 23.82 -3.37
N GLU A 133 2.99 23.11 -3.13
CA GLU A 133 1.69 23.38 -3.76
C GLU A 133 1.14 24.76 -3.39
N GLU A 134 1.32 25.22 -2.14
CA GLU A 134 0.90 26.57 -1.72
C GLU A 134 1.66 27.70 -2.43
N THR A 135 2.84 27.41 -3.00
CA THR A 135 3.68 28.40 -3.68
C THR A 135 3.49 28.43 -5.20
N GLN A 136 2.66 27.55 -5.77
CA GLN A 136 2.33 27.49 -7.20
C GLN A 136 1.09 28.31 -7.55
#